data_AF-A0A6N2LT95-F1
#
_entry.id   AF-A0A6N2LT95-F1
#
_cell.length_a   1.000
_cell.length_b   1.000
_cell.length_c   1.000
_cell.angle_alpha   90.00
_cell.angle_beta   90.00
_cell.angle_gamma   90.00
#
_symmetry.space_group_name_H-M   'P 1'
#
loop_
_entity.id
_entity.type
_entity.pdbx_description
1 polymer ?
#
loop_
_entity_poly.entity_id
_entity_poly.type
_entity_poly.pdbx_seq_one_letter_code
_entity_poly.pdbx_strand_id
1 'polypeptide(L)' 'MDSQENWSMLESLVLAKEVAMWDAEFYVKVDDDVHVNLGVLASTLDRHRSKPRVYIGCMKSGPVLSQKALEI' A
#
# COMPACT_ATOMS: atom_id res chain seq x y z
N MET A 1 -13.01 -18.08 13.05
CA MET A 1 -12.31 -16.90 13.61
C MET A 1 -10.98 -16.86 12.90
N ASP A 2 -10.93 -16.02 11.88
CA ASP A 2 -10.04 -16.18 10.74
C ASP A 2 -8.61 -15.78 11.10
N SER A 3 -7.71 -16.77 11.05
CA SER A 3 -6.26 -16.56 11.08
C SER A 3 -5.75 -15.61 9.99
N GLN A 4 -6.59 -15.27 9.00
CA GLN A 4 -6.31 -14.27 7.96
C GLN A 4 -6.42 -12.82 8.46
N GLU A 5 -7.25 -12.52 9.48
CA GLU A 5 -7.50 -11.14 9.94
C GLU A 5 -6.31 -10.51 10.65
N ASN A 6 -5.44 -11.31 11.29
CA ASN A 6 -4.25 -10.80 11.97
C ASN A 6 -3.13 -10.39 11.00
N TRP A 7 -3.05 -11.02 9.82
CA TRP A 7 -1.99 -10.75 8.84
C TRP A 7 -2.19 -9.43 8.09
N SER A 8 -3.44 -9.09 7.75
CA SER A 8 -3.75 -7.82 7.07
C SER A 8 -3.43 -6.59 7.93
N MET A 9 -3.57 -6.72 9.24
CA MET A 9 -3.21 -5.66 10.20
C MET A 9 -1.69 -5.45 10.28
N LEU A 10 -0.89 -6.53 10.26
CA LEU A 10 0.56 -6.46 10.24
C LEU A 10 1.07 -5.78 8.96
N GLU A 11 0.52 -6.13 7.81
CA GLU A 11 0.89 -5.51 6.54
C GLU A 11 0.63 -4.00 6.53
N SER A 12 -0.53 -3.59 7.07
CA SER A 12 -0.89 -2.17 7.15
C SER A 12 0.03 -1.40 8.09
N LEU A 13 0.43 -2.01 9.21
CA LEU A 13 1.36 -1.41 10.17
C LEU A 13 2.77 -1.25 9.59
N VAL A 14 3.25 -2.23 8.81
CA VAL A 14 4.58 -2.15 8.17
C VAL A 14 4.63 -1.01 7.18
N LEU A 15 3.63 -0.91 6.29
CA LEU A 15 3.57 0.19 5.33
C LEU A 15 3.47 1.55 6.03
N ALA A 16 2.67 1.68 7.08
CA ALA A 16 2.56 2.91 7.86
C ALA A 16 3.91 3.30 8.51
N LYS A 17 4.67 2.33 9.02
CA LYS A 17 6.01 2.56 9.57
C LYS A 17 6.98 3.04 8.50
N GLU A 18 6.99 2.40 7.33
CA GLU A 18 7.87 2.78 6.21
C GLU A 18 7.59 4.20 5.73
N VAL A 19 6.31 4.55 5.56
CA VAL A 19 5.88 5.91 5.19
C VAL A 19 6.27 6.95 6.25
N ALA A 20 6.35 6.58 7.52
CA ALA A 20 6.79 7.48 8.59
C ALA A 20 8.32 7.65 8.67
N MET A 21 9.10 6.70 8.13
CA MET A 21 10.57 6.71 8.22
C MET A 21 11.24 7.28 6.97
N TRP A 22 10.65 7.07 5.80
CA TRP A 22 11.22 7.46 4.53
C TRP A 22 10.44 8.61 3.91
N ASP A 23 11.11 9.44 3.11
CA ASP A 23 10.47 10.43 2.25
C ASP A 23 10.69 9.99 0.80
N ALA A 24 9.70 9.31 0.24
CA ALA A 24 9.72 8.77 -1.11
C ALA A 24 8.49 9.23 -1.91
N GLU A 25 8.67 9.37 -3.23
CA GLU A 25 7.56 9.73 -4.12
C GLU A 25 6.53 8.60 -4.28
N PHE A 26 6.99 7.35 -4.16
CA PHE A 26 6.16 6.16 -4.28
C PHE A 26 6.54 5.12 -3.22
N TYR A 27 5.52 4.47 -2.68
CA TYR A 27 5.65 3.30 -1.80
C TYR A 27 4.96 2.12 -2.47
N VAL A 28 5.63 0.97 -2.52
CA VAL A 28 5.13 -0.22 -3.21
C VAL A 28 5.22 -1.41 -2.27
N LYS A 29 4.08 -2.08 -2.04
CA LYS A 29 4.01 -3.36 -1.34
C LYS A 29 3.95 -4.49 -2.36
N VAL A 30 4.81 -5.50 -2.22
CA VAL A 30 4.91 -6.66 -3.10
C VAL A 30 5.12 -7.90 -2.23
N ASP A 31 4.43 -8.99 -2.56
CA ASP A 31 4.63 -10.30 -1.91
C ASP A 31 5.97 -10.93 -2.36
N ASP A 32 6.53 -11.81 -1.54
CA ASP A 32 7.86 -12.40 -1.76
C ASP A 32 7.89 -13.44 -2.91
N ASP A 33 6.74 -13.91 -3.36
CA ASP A 33 6.55 -14.86 -4.45
C ASP A 33 6.21 -14.20 -5.81
N VAL A 34 6.21 -12.85 -5.88
CA VAL A 34 5.90 -12.10 -7.10
C VAL A 34 7.18 -11.62 -7.78
N HIS A 35 7.32 -11.94 -9.07
CA HIS A 35 8.37 -11.35 -9.91
C HIS A 35 7.93 -9.99 -10.45
N VAL A 36 8.71 -8.95 -10.13
CA VAL A 36 8.44 -7.57 -10.60
C VAL A 36 9.38 -7.20 -11.74
N ASN A 37 8.82 -6.82 -12.88
CA ASN A 37 9.59 -6.17 -13.93
C ASN A 37 9.83 -4.70 -13.56
N LEU A 38 11.03 -4.40 -13.07
CA LEU A 38 11.40 -3.06 -12.60
C LEU A 38 11.38 -1.98 -13.70
N GLY A 39 11.72 -2.34 -14.95
CA GLY A 39 11.67 -1.39 -16.06
C GLY A 39 10.24 -0.94 -16.35
N VAL A 40 9.32 -1.90 -16.43
CA VAL A 40 7.89 -1.61 -16.64
C VAL A 40 7.28 -0.89 -15.44
N LEU A 41 7.65 -1.26 -14.22
CA LEU A 41 7.19 -0.57 -13.00
C LEU A 41 7.65 0.88 -13.01
N ALA A 42 8.94 1.15 -13.23
CA ALA A 42 9.49 2.50 -13.26
C ALA A 42 8.81 3.37 -14.32
N SER A 43 8.64 2.87 -15.55
CA SER A 43 7.91 3.59 -16.61
C SER A 43 6.43 3.81 -16.26
N THR A 44 5.82 2.95 -15.44
CA THR A 44 4.43 3.13 -15.00
C THR A 44 4.31 4.18 -13.91
N LEU A 45 5.23 4.20 -12.95
CA LEU A 45 5.30 5.21 -11.90
C LEU A 45 5.62 6.59 -12.48
N ASP A 46 6.58 6.70 -13.40
CA ASP A 46 6.94 7.97 -14.05
C ASP A 46 5.74 8.62 -14.77
N ARG A 47 4.92 7.82 -15.45
CA ARG A 47 3.67 8.27 -16.09
C ARG A 47 2.63 8.83 -15.10
N HIS A 48 2.74 8.51 -13.81
CA HIS A 48 1.81 8.96 -12.76
C HIS A 48 2.44 9.98 -11.80
N ARG A 49 3.71 10.36 -12.01
CA ARG A 49 4.47 11.23 -11.10
C ARG A 49 3.82 12.59 -10.84
N SER A 50 3.13 13.16 -11.84
CA SER A 50 2.43 14.44 -11.70
C SER A 50 1.03 14.33 -11.08
N LYS A 51 0.55 13.13 -10.79
CA LYS A 51 -0.79 12.89 -10.25
C LYS A 51 -0.70 12.59 -8.75
N PRO A 52 -1.15 13.51 -7.87
CA PRO A 52 -1.06 13.28 -6.43
C PRO A 52 -2.03 12.17 -5.97
N ARG A 53 -1.62 11.40 -4.95
CA ARG A 53 -2.43 10.38 -4.25
C ARG A 53 -2.99 9.28 -5.17
N VAL A 54 -2.22 8.84 -6.16
CA VAL A 54 -2.60 7.71 -7.03
C VAL A 54 -2.39 6.39 -6.29
N TYR A 55 -3.43 5.55 -6.31
CA TYR A 55 -3.35 4.14 -5.94
C TYR A 55 -3.38 3.28 -7.21
N ILE A 56 -2.42 2.35 -7.35
CA ILE A 56 -2.33 1.42 -8.48
C ILE A 56 -2.35 0.00 -7.91
N GLY A 57 -3.41 -0.76 -8.19
CA GLY A 57 -3.51 -2.15 -7.77
C GLY A 57 -4.96 -2.63 -7.68
N CYS A 58 -5.12 -3.92 -7.47
CA CYS A 58 -6.40 -4.52 -7.11
C CYS A 58 -6.41 -4.70 -5.59
N MET A 59 -7.26 -3.98 -4.85
CA MET A 59 -7.41 -4.25 -3.42
C MET A 59 -8.02 -5.65 -3.25
N LYS A 60 -7.46 -6.47 -2.36
CA LYS A 60 -8.21 -7.62 -1.82
C LYS A 60 -9.45 -7.05 -1.13
N SER A 61 -10.64 -7.51 -1.52
CA SER A 61 -11.89 -7.13 -0.86
C SER A 61 -11.87 -7.66 0.57
N GLY A 62 -11.81 -6.76 1.54
CA GLY A 62 -11.85 -7.07 2.98
C GLY A 62 -12.29 -5.83 3.76
N PRO A 63 -12.56 -5.94 5.07
CA PRO A 63 -12.99 -4.81 5.88
C PRO A 63 -11.97 -3.66 5.80
N VAL A 64 -12.39 -2.54 5.22
CA VAL A 64 -11.58 -1.31 5.26
C VAL A 64 -11.77 -0.71 6.64
N LEU A 65 -10.76 -0.86 7.49
CA LEU A 65 -10.70 -0.19 8.79
C LEU A 65 -10.48 1.31 8.56
N SER A 66 -11.56 2.06 8.42
CA SER A 66 -11.52 3.52 8.46
C SER A 66 -11.85 3.99 9.88
N GLN A 67 -10.92 4.69 10.54
CA GLN A 67 -11.20 5.36 11.79
C GLN A 67 -12.14 6.54 11.48
N LYS A 68 -13.43 6.39 11.83
CA LYS A 68 -14.40 7.49 11.76
C LYS A 68 -13.92 8.55 12.76
N ALA A 69 -13.80 9.80 12.31
CA ALA A 69 -13.35 10.91 13.16
C ALA A 69 -14.15 10.94 14.47
N LEU A 70 -13.45 11.16 15.59
CA LEU A 70 -14.06 11.49 16.87
C LEU A 70 -14.87 12.78 16.65
N GLU A 71 -16.20 12.66 16.68
CA GLU A 71 -17.08 13.82 16.83
C GLU A 71 -16.87 14.35 18.25
N ILE A 72 -16.42 15.60 18.33
CA ILE A 72 -16.18 16.37 19.56
C ILE A 72 -17.50 16.93 20.07
#